data_AF-A0A149PEH4-F1
#
_entry.id   AF-A0A149PEH4-F1
#
_cell.length_a   1.000
_cell.length_b   1.000
_cell.length_c   1.000
_cell.angle_alpha   90.00
_cell.angle_beta   90.00
_cell.angle_gamma   90.00
#
_symmetry.space_group_name_H-M   'P 1'
#
loop_
_entity.id
_entity.type
_entity.pdbx_description
1 polymer ?
#
loop_
_entity_poly.entity_id
_entity_poly.type
_entity_poly.pdbx_seq_one_letter_code
_entity_poly.pdbx_strand_id
1 'polypeptide(L)' 'MSYLDIDREIAHLEAVFHVLSARDRFPLSYWQRRLHALNLSSMVPVQRERVAHLEATLRSVGARLDKAGATRLGAASPR' A
#
# COMPACT_ATOMS: atom_id res chain seq x y z
N MET A 1 10.84 16.79 8.88
CA MET A 1 10.27 15.69 9.67
C MET A 1 11.35 15.13 10.55
N SER A 2 11.08 14.99 11.85
CA SER A 2 11.99 14.30 12.77
C SER A 2 11.96 12.79 12.49
N TYR A 3 13.02 12.06 12.84
CA TYR A 3 13.03 10.58 12.74
C TYR A 3 11.87 9.95 13.53
N LEU A 4 11.50 10.54 14.66
CA LEU A 4 10.36 10.10 15.46
C LEU A 4 9.03 10.22 14.70
N ASP A 5 8.90 11.23 13.83
CA ASP A 5 7.71 11.41 13.00
C ASP A 5 7.65 10.36 11.90
N ILE A 6 8.80 10.00 11.31
CA ILE A 6 8.91 8.96 10.29
C ILE A 6 8.53 7.59 10.88
N ASP A 7 9.05 7.24 12.05
CA ASP A 7 8.72 5.96 12.68
C ASP A 7 7.24 5.86 13.09
N ARG A 8 6.65 6.97 13.56
CA ARG A 8 5.21 7.04 13.85
C ARG A 8 4.37 6.88 12.59
N GLU A 9 4.76 7.55 11.52
CA GLU A 9 4.09 7.47 10.23
C GLU A 9 4.19 6.04 9.67
N ILE A 10 5.36 5.40 9.70
CA ILE A 10 5.54 4.00 9.28
C ILE A 10 4.68 3.06 10.12
N ALA A 11 4.68 3.20 11.46
CA ALA A 11 3.87 2.37 12.34
C ALA A 11 2.36 2.54 12.09
N HIS A 12 1.92 3.77 11.80
CA HIS A 12 0.55 4.04 11.40
C HIS A 12 0.18 3.33 10.09
N LEU A 13 1.06 3.39 9.09
CA LEU A 13 0.85 2.72 7.81
C LEU A 13 0.80 1.19 7.96
N GLU A 14 1.67 0.62 8.80
CA GLU A 14 1.65 -0.82 9.13
C GLU A 14 0.30 -1.23 9.74
N ALA A 15 -0.21 -0.46 10.72
CA ALA A 15 -1.49 -0.74 11.36
C ALA A 15 -2.66 -0.61 10.36
N VAL A 16 -2.67 0.45 9.54
CA VAL A 16 -3.71 0.66 8.53
C VAL A 16 -3.71 -0.49 7.52
N PHE A 17 -2.54 -0.88 7.01
CA PHE A 17 -2.42 -1.98 6.04
C PHE A 17 -2.77 -3.34 6.64
N HIS A 18 -2.55 -3.54 7.94
CA HIS A 18 -2.96 -4.75 8.64
C HIS A 18 -4.48 -4.86 8.80
N VAL A 19 -5.16 -3.75 9.10
CA VAL A 19 -6.63 -3.71 9.26
C VAL A 19 -7.35 -3.74 7.90
N LEU A 20 -6.68 -3.33 6.83
CA LEU A 20 -7.20 -3.35 5.47
C LEU A 20 -7.32 -4.78 4.93
N SER A 21 -8.41 -5.43 5.32
CA SER A 21 -8.94 -6.59 4.62
C SER A 21 -9.46 -6.15 3.25
N ALA A 22 -9.32 -7.01 2.23
CA ALA A 22 -9.56 -6.74 0.80
C ALA A 22 -11.00 -6.29 0.40
N ARG A 23 -11.82 -5.88 1.35
CA ARG A 23 -13.20 -5.43 1.20
C ARG A 23 -13.36 -3.92 1.07
N ASP A 24 -12.46 -3.11 1.65
CA ASP A 24 -12.60 -1.67 1.56
C ASP A 24 -12.04 -1.12 0.25
N ARG A 25 -12.74 -0.13 -0.32
CA ARG A 25 -12.31 0.61 -1.51
C ARG A 25 -11.01 1.32 -1.20
N PHE A 26 -9.91 0.62 -1.44
CA PHE A 26 -8.57 1.05 -1.10
C PHE A 26 -8.02 1.92 -2.24
N PRO A 27 -7.80 3.23 -2.04
CA PRO A 27 -7.27 4.11 -3.07
C PRO A 27 -5.77 3.86 -3.25
N LEU A 28 -5.44 2.83 -4.03
CA LEU A 28 -4.07 2.35 -4.20
C LEU A 28 -3.10 3.46 -4.64
N SER A 29 -3.55 4.35 -5.51
CA SER A 29 -2.78 5.50 -6.02
C SER A 29 -2.48 6.57 -4.97
N TYR A 30 -3.31 6.69 -3.93
CA TYR A 30 -3.07 7.58 -2.81
C TYR A 30 -1.94 7.04 -1.93
N TRP A 31 -2.01 5.76 -1.58
CA TRP A 31 -0.99 5.12 -0.74
C TRP A 31 0.35 4.98 -1.44
N GLN A 32 0.36 4.71 -2.75
CA GLN A 32 1.60 4.72 -3.56
C GLN A 32 2.28 6.09 -3.53
N ARG A 33 1.52 7.18 -3.69
CA ARG A 33 2.06 8.54 -3.58
C ARG A 33 2.62 8.84 -2.20
N ARG A 34 1.94 8.37 -1.15
CA ARG A 34 2.36 8.59 0.24
C ARG A 34 3.66 7.84 0.57
N LEU A 35 3.80 6.58 0.14
CA LEU A 35 5.05 5.83 0.28
C LEU A 35 6.19 6.45 -0.52
N HIS A 36 5.93 6.92 -1.75
CA HIS A 36 6.93 7.61 -2.55
C HIS A 36 7.43 8.90 -1.87
N ALA A 37 6.53 9.69 -1.27
CA ALA A 37 6.91 10.88 -0.50
C ALA A 37 7.76 10.55 0.73
N LEU A 38 7.48 9.42 1.42
CA LEU A 38 8.31 8.93 2.52
C LEU A 38 9.69 8.49 2.04
N ASN A 39 9.78 7.85 0.88
CA ASN A 39 11.05 7.41 0.31
C ASN A 39 11.98 8.56 -0.10
N LEU A 40 11.41 9.74 -0.39
CA LEU A 40 12.18 10.97 -0.64
C LEU A 40 12.76 11.59 0.65
N SER A 41 12.32 11.14 1.82
CA SER A 41 12.85 11.60 3.10
C SER A 41 14.13 10.84 3.49
N SER A 42 15.06 11.51 4.18
CA SER A 42 16.26 10.85 4.71
C SER A 42 15.87 9.84 5.79
N MET A 43 15.94 8.55 5.46
CA MET A 43 15.58 7.43 6.34
C MET A 43 16.79 6.58 6.70
N VAL A 44 16.79 6.04 7.91
CA VAL A 44 17.76 5.03 8.34
C VAL A 44 17.44 3.66 7.72
N PRO A 45 18.41 2.72 7.64
CA PRO A 45 18.21 1.43 6.99
C PRO A 45 16.99 0.65 7.50
N VAL A 46 16.77 0.61 8.81
CA VAL A 46 15.61 -0.08 9.42
C VAL A 46 14.26 0.50 8.97
N GLN A 47 14.18 1.82 8.77
CA GLN A 47 12.97 2.47 8.27
C GLN A 47 12.73 2.12 6.79
N ARG A 48 13.81 2.05 5.99
CA ARG A 48 13.72 1.65 4.57
C ARG A 48 13.22 0.22 4.41
N GLU A 49 13.68 -0.71 5.23
CA GLU A 49 13.22 -2.10 5.21
C GLU A 49 11.71 -2.20 5.50
N ARG A 50 11.23 -1.47 6.51
CA ARG A 50 9.80 -1.41 6.85
C ARG A 50 8.96 -0.82 5.72
N VAL A 51 9.42 0.28 5.11
CA VAL A 51 8.75 0.90 3.94
C VAL A 51 8.73 -0.06 2.74
N ALA A 52 9.81 -0.78 2.48
CA ALA A 52 9.86 -1.77 1.40
C ALA A 52 8.84 -2.91 1.61
N HIS A 53 8.63 -3.34 2.86
CA HIS A 53 7.60 -4.33 3.18
C HIS A 53 6.17 -3.80 2.96
N LEU A 54 5.92 -2.53 3.30
CA LEU A 54 4.66 -1.85 3.00
C LEU A 54 4.42 -1.75 1.48
N GLU A 55 5.44 -1.41 0.70
CA GLU A 55 5.32 -1.38 -0.76
C GLU A 55 5.03 -2.76 -1.36
N ALA A 56 5.67 -3.82 -0.86
CA ALA A 56 5.41 -5.18 -1.30
C ALA A 56 3.96 -5.60 -1.00
N THR A 57 3.46 -5.25 0.18
CA THR A 57 2.06 -5.46 0.59
C THR A 57 1.12 -4.71 -0.35
N LEU A 58 1.43 -3.44 -0.65
CA LEU A 58 0.64 -2.60 -1.55
C LEU A 58 0.54 -3.19 -2.96
N ARG A 59 1.66 -3.66 -3.51
CA ARG A 59 1.71 -4.33 -4.83
C ARG A 59 0.88 -5.60 -4.84
N SER A 60 0.96 -6.40 -3.78
CA SER A 60 0.16 -7.64 -3.63
C SER A 60 -1.34 -7.35 -3.56
N VAL A 61 -1.75 -6.33 -2.79
CA VAL A 61 -3.14 -5.88 -2.72
C VAL A 61 -3.61 -5.36 -4.08
N GLY A 62 -2.80 -4.56 -4.77
CA GLY A 62 -3.12 -4.06 -6.11
C GLY A 62 -3.33 -5.17 -7.12
N ALA A 63 -2.43 -6.16 -7.17
CA ALA A 63 -2.57 -7.31 -8.05
C ALA A 63 -3.84 -8.14 -7.75
N ARG A 64 -4.25 -8.24 -6.48
CA ARG A 64 -5.51 -8.90 -6.08
C ARG A 64 -6.74 -8.11 -6.53
N LEU A 65 -6.72 -6.78 -6.38
CA LEU A 65 -7.80 -5.90 -6.81
C LEU A 65 -7.95 -5.88 -8.34
N ASP A 66 -6.83 -5.83 -9.08
CA ASP A 66 -6.83 -5.92 -10.55
C ASP A 66 -7.38 -7.25 -11.03
N LYS A 67 -6.97 -8.37 -10.40
CA LYS A 67 -7.57 -9.69 -10.70
C LYS A 67 -9.07 -9.71 -10.40
N ALA A 68 -9.52 -9.14 -9.28
CA ALA A 68 -10.94 -9.08 -8.94
C ALA A 68 -11.76 -8.21 -9.92
N GLY A 69 -11.16 -7.13 -10.45
CA GLY A 69 -11.74 -6.31 -11.53
C GLY A 69 -11.81 -7.07 -12.85
N ALA A 70 -10.74 -7.78 -13.23
CA ALA A 70 -10.69 -8.60 -14.44
C ALA A 70 -11.70 -9.76 -14.40
N THR A 71 -11.90 -10.41 -13.25
CA THR A 71 -12.93 -11.46 -13.08
C THR A 71 -14.35 -10.90 -13.24
N ARG A 72 -14.62 -9.65 -12.84
CA ARG A 72 -15.93 -9.01 -13.05
C ARG A 72 -16.19 -8.63 -14.51
N LEU A 73 -15.18 -8.16 -15.24
CA LEU A 73 -15.34 -7.83 -16.66
C LEU A 73 -15.34 -9.07 -17.58
N GLY A 74 -14.67 -10.16 -17.19
CA GLY A 74 -14.66 -11.41 -17.97
C GLY A 74 -15.95 -12.24 -17.87
N ALA A 75 -16.81 -11.98 -16.87
CA ALA A 75 -18.09 -12.67 -16.69
C ALA A 75 -19.27 -11.99 -17.43
N ALA A 76 -19.07 -10.79 -17.98
CA ALA A 76 -20.07 -10.06 -18.76
C ALA A 76 -19.77 -10.20 -20.26
N SER A 77 -19.84 -11.44 -20.77
CA SER A 77 -20.03 -11.65 -22.21
C SER A 77 -20.88 -12.89 -22.47
N PRO A 78 -22.20 -12.69 -22.66
CA PRO A 78 -22.99 -13.58 -23.49
C PRO A 78 -23.59 -12.79 -24.64
N ARG A 79 -23.00 -12.97 -25.84
CA ARG A 79 -23.64 -13.21 -27.15
C ARG A 79 -22.85 -12.59 -28.30
#